data_AF-A0A812P0C8-F1
#
_entry.id   AF-A0A812P0C8-F1
#
_cell.length_a   1.000
_cell.length_b   1.000
_cell.length_c   1.000
_cell.angle_alpha   90.00
_cell.angle_beta   90.00
_cell.angle_gamma   90.00
#
_symmetry.space_group_name_H-M   'P 1'
#
loop_
_entity.id
_entity.type
_entity.pdbx_description
1 polymer ?
#
loop_
_entity_poly.entity_id
_entity_poly.type
_entity_poly.pdbx_seq_one_letter_code
_entity_poly.pdbx_strand_id
1 'polypeptide(L)'
;MGADSRRRDGDWSWWPVIEVAGWASAGLLLLMAVVVVIIFLVRRRQQSYEARTARALLGVSSRPRGEQTPSTSVPGSCISSMSGSDALTGFEVSHPWNMPSLAKSPSVPCCIRFVYPIFTLLCCGLFILADLSETAHVNVKLLVAGAPHHADWEWSGTMASLTLLRAARDAWQAGAKLTAIVLGLLNGFWPFLQTVVLLTVWFLPGWCLSPSSRGSFLRLFAALGKCGLSFPWLVSIWAALCQLQWRGHQVSADFSMSLETGLFLFLGAAILTNVLGYAADHYHYLSTSMPLSAPPWSRAGRCMGGYNPPLKAYSQYRHWPTILCPLVAVATAGSAYITAFSVRLTGSKSPVMINADGKARLEYVKSYSLLSFGLQFPEVSEEEVGSRLLQVTFLITSLAAPLLLAGVLWAVWILPMQPKTQNALLKLGYALDAWVALDVFVVVIAIAALDFGKMTTYAAHEGAMLEACSWMERELSREACVGANVTLEKGFGLLAASATALLIVPKVVLQACSKASKQRDELSGRARASSALAAASLTADPLPLRGPL
;
A
#
# COMPACT_ATOMS: atom_id res chain seq x y z
N MET A 1 -37.71 0.21 -48.22
CA MET A 1 -37.53 1.66 -47.92
C MET A 1 -36.06 1.89 -47.65
N GLY A 2 -35.36 2.56 -48.57
CA GLY A 2 -33.90 2.74 -48.52
C GLY A 2 -33.52 3.79 -47.48
N ALA A 3 -32.79 3.36 -46.46
CA ALA A 3 -32.18 4.24 -45.46
C ALA A 3 -30.87 4.78 -46.04
N ASP A 4 -30.88 6.08 -46.35
CA ASP A 4 -29.73 6.88 -46.73
C ASP A 4 -28.76 6.95 -45.54
N SER A 5 -27.75 6.08 -45.54
CA SER A 5 -26.67 6.05 -44.55
C SER A 5 -25.72 7.21 -44.81
N ARG A 6 -26.14 8.45 -44.54
CA ARG A 6 -25.22 9.57 -44.39
C ARG A 6 -24.40 9.34 -43.13
N ARG A 7 -23.26 8.68 -43.30
CA ARG A 7 -22.10 8.79 -42.41
C ARG A 7 -21.86 10.28 -42.18
N ARG A 8 -22.25 10.77 -41.00
CA ARG A 8 -21.56 11.92 -40.42
C ARG A 8 -20.20 11.38 -40.02
N ASP A 9 -19.23 11.55 -40.91
CA ASP A 9 -17.83 11.61 -40.52
C ASP A 9 -17.69 12.85 -39.62
N GLY A 10 -18.13 12.69 -38.38
CA GLY A 10 -17.75 13.58 -37.30
C GLY A 10 -16.25 13.43 -37.21
N ASP A 11 -15.56 14.52 -37.52
CA ASP A 11 -14.13 14.70 -37.40
C ASP A 11 -13.80 14.59 -35.89
N TRP A 12 -13.85 13.37 -35.36
CA TRP A 12 -13.38 13.02 -34.03
C TRP A 12 -11.87 13.12 -34.11
N SER A 13 -11.38 14.35 -33.99
CA SER A 13 -9.96 14.61 -33.89
C SER A 13 -9.42 13.74 -32.77
N TRP A 14 -8.63 12.72 -33.13
CA TRP A 14 -7.92 11.86 -32.19
C TRP A 14 -6.88 12.62 -31.36
N TRP A 15 -6.76 13.93 -31.59
CA TRP A 15 -5.85 14.86 -30.95
C TRP A 15 -5.84 14.79 -29.41
N PRO A 16 -6.98 14.73 -28.69
CA PRO A 16 -6.93 14.61 -27.23
C PRO A 16 -6.44 13.25 -26.75
N VAL A 17 -6.64 12.18 -27.54
CA VAL A 17 -6.26 10.81 -27.16
C VAL A 17 -4.78 10.58 -27.38
N ILE A 18 -4.24 11.06 -28.50
CA ILE A 18 -2.81 11.03 -28.81
C ILE A 18 -2.06 11.97 -27.86
N GLU A 19 -2.64 13.12 -27.51
CA GLU A 19 -2.03 13.99 -26.51
C GLU A 19 -2.00 13.32 -25.14
N VAL A 20 -3.10 12.79 -24.58
CA VAL A 20 -3.06 12.23 -23.22
C VAL A 20 -2.20 10.95 -23.14
N ALA A 21 -2.28 10.05 -24.12
CA ALA A 21 -1.39 8.89 -24.20
C ALA A 21 0.07 9.31 -24.46
N GLY A 22 0.28 10.36 -25.24
CA GLY A 22 1.56 11.02 -25.47
C GLY A 22 2.12 11.65 -24.19
N TRP A 23 1.31 12.33 -23.38
CA TRP A 23 1.71 12.93 -22.10
C TRP A 23 1.99 11.87 -21.05
N ALA A 24 1.25 10.75 -21.05
CA ALA A 24 1.52 9.63 -20.15
C ALA A 24 2.82 8.90 -20.53
N SER A 25 3.01 8.58 -21.81
CA SER A 25 4.24 7.94 -22.30
C SER A 25 5.46 8.87 -22.26
N ALA A 26 5.32 10.14 -22.64
CA ALA A 26 6.36 11.16 -22.49
C ALA A 26 6.64 11.46 -21.02
N GLY A 27 5.63 11.48 -20.15
CA GLY A 27 5.78 11.59 -18.71
C GLY A 27 6.55 10.41 -18.11
N LEU A 28 6.25 9.18 -18.55
CA LEU A 28 6.97 7.97 -18.14
C LEU A 28 8.41 7.95 -18.67
N LEU A 29 8.63 8.31 -19.94
CA LEU A 29 9.96 8.44 -20.53
C LEU A 29 10.76 9.56 -19.86
N LEU A 30 10.13 10.67 -19.52
CA LEU A 30 10.75 11.77 -18.77
C LEU A 30 11.09 11.31 -17.36
N LEU A 31 10.19 10.60 -16.68
CA LEU A 31 10.43 10.05 -15.35
C LEU A 31 11.60 9.05 -15.37
N MET A 32 11.62 8.15 -16.35
CA MET A 32 12.72 7.21 -16.55
C MET A 32 14.02 7.93 -16.92
N ALA A 33 13.98 8.95 -17.78
CA ALA A 33 15.13 9.78 -18.11
C ALA A 33 15.65 10.54 -16.89
N VAL A 34 14.76 11.09 -16.06
CA VAL A 34 15.10 11.76 -14.80
C VAL A 34 15.73 10.76 -13.83
N VAL A 35 15.19 9.55 -13.69
CA VAL A 35 15.78 8.49 -12.87
C VAL A 35 17.18 8.11 -13.38
N VAL A 36 17.34 7.93 -14.69
CA VAL A 36 18.64 7.65 -15.33
C VAL A 36 19.63 8.80 -15.11
N VAL A 37 19.20 10.05 -15.26
CA VAL A 37 20.01 11.24 -15.00
C VAL A 37 20.39 11.33 -13.53
N ILE A 38 19.46 11.07 -12.60
CA ILE A 38 19.75 11.03 -11.16
C ILE A 38 20.79 9.94 -10.88
N ILE A 39 20.61 8.73 -11.41
CA ILE A 39 21.57 7.62 -11.26
C ILE A 39 22.95 8.03 -11.82
N PHE A 40 22.99 8.67 -12.99
CA PHE A 40 24.21 9.13 -13.62
C PHE A 40 24.91 10.23 -12.81
N LEU A 41 24.16 11.23 -12.33
CA LEU A 41 24.66 12.31 -11.47
C LEU A 41 25.18 11.79 -10.13
N VAL A 42 24.48 10.82 -9.55
CA VAL A 42 24.92 10.11 -8.34
C VAL A 42 26.22 9.36 -8.60
N ARG A 43 26.34 8.65 -9.73
CA ARG A 43 27.57 7.93 -10.12
C ARG A 43 28.74 8.89 -10.35
N ARG A 44 28.53 10.01 -11.04
CA ARG A 44 29.55 11.03 -11.31
C ARG A 44 30.04 11.70 -10.01
N ARG A 45 29.13 11.99 -9.08
CA ARG A 45 29.50 12.50 -7.75
C ARG A 45 30.26 11.45 -6.95
N GLN A 46 29.82 10.18 -6.98
CA GLN A 46 30.53 9.10 -6.29
C GLN A 46 31.99 8.99 -6.77
N GLN A 47 32.22 9.00 -8.10
CA GLN A 47 33.58 9.02 -8.66
C GLN A 47 34.38 10.25 -8.23
N SER A 48 33.74 11.41 -8.12
CA SER A 48 34.39 12.63 -7.64
C SER A 48 34.78 12.55 -6.16
N TYR A 49 33.97 11.91 -5.32
CA TYR A 49 34.30 11.66 -3.92
C TYR A 49 35.43 10.65 -3.79
N GLU A 50 35.36 9.52 -4.50
CA GLU A 50 36.42 8.51 -4.51
C GLU A 50 37.78 9.12 -4.94
N ALA A 51 37.79 9.99 -5.95
CA ALA A 51 38.99 10.70 -6.38
C ALA A 51 39.54 11.68 -5.31
N ARG A 52 38.67 12.35 -4.55
CA ARG A 52 39.09 13.24 -3.45
C ARG A 52 39.64 12.46 -2.27
N THR A 53 39.00 11.36 -1.90
CA THR A 53 39.46 10.49 -0.80
C THR A 53 40.78 9.83 -1.16
N ALA A 54 40.96 9.36 -2.40
CA ALA A 54 42.23 8.82 -2.88
C ALA A 54 43.36 9.86 -2.82
N ARG A 55 43.11 11.13 -3.19
CA ARG A 55 44.10 12.21 -3.04
C ARG A 55 44.39 12.56 -1.58
N ALA A 56 43.40 12.55 -0.71
CA ALA A 56 43.61 12.79 0.72
C ALA A 56 44.47 11.70 1.37
N LEU A 57 44.24 10.43 1.01
CA LEU A 57 45.06 9.31 1.49
C LEU A 57 46.50 9.35 0.94
N LEU A 58 46.68 9.74 -0.32
CA LEU A 58 48.02 9.90 -0.91
C LEU A 58 48.75 11.15 -0.39
N GLY A 59 48.03 12.21 0.00
CA GLY A 59 48.60 13.48 0.48
C GLY A 59 49.10 13.47 1.92
N VAL A 60 48.75 12.46 2.73
CA VAL A 60 49.19 12.34 4.14
C VAL A 60 50.54 11.63 4.27
N SER A 61 51.08 11.04 3.19
CA SER A 61 52.31 10.22 3.23
C SER A 61 53.63 10.99 2.99
N SER A 62 53.65 12.32 3.04
CA SER A 62 54.88 13.10 2.80
C SER A 62 55.14 14.14 3.89
N ARG A 63 55.16 13.72 5.16
CA ARG A 63 55.95 14.44 6.16
C ARG A 63 57.40 13.93 6.08
N PRO A 64 58.39 14.77 5.73
CA PRO A 64 59.78 14.34 5.67
C PRO A 64 60.19 13.86 7.06
N ARG A 65 60.69 12.63 7.10
CA ARG A 65 61.24 11.97 8.29
C ARG A 65 62.45 12.79 8.73
N GLY A 66 62.26 13.63 9.74
CA GLY A 66 63.33 14.35 10.39
C GLY A 66 64.39 13.36 10.88
N GLU A 67 65.62 13.65 10.46
CA GLU A 67 66.89 13.04 10.79
C GLU A 67 66.98 12.64 12.28
N GLN A 68 66.97 11.33 12.56
CA GLN A 68 67.27 10.79 13.88
C GLN A 68 68.78 10.61 14.00
N THR A 69 69.36 11.30 14.97
CA THR A 69 70.74 11.14 15.42
C THR A 69 70.96 9.74 16.02
N PRO A 70 72.13 9.11 15.81
CA PRO A 70 72.44 7.81 16.36
C PRO A 70 72.93 7.95 17.81
N SER A 71 72.15 7.47 18.78
CA SER A 71 72.64 7.25 20.15
C SER A 71 72.89 5.76 20.39
N THR A 72 74.05 5.53 20.99
CA THR A 72 74.74 4.29 21.26
C THR A 72 74.05 3.36 22.27
N SER A 73 73.97 2.08 21.88
CA SER A 73 74.03 0.85 22.66
C SER A 73 73.99 0.90 24.20
N VAL A 74 72.98 0.24 24.77
CA VAL A 74 73.08 -0.53 26.03
C VAL A 74 72.28 -1.84 25.85
N PRO A 75 72.87 -3.02 26.09
CA PRO A 75 72.14 -4.28 26.12
C PRO A 75 71.72 -4.60 27.56
N GLY A 76 70.42 -4.68 27.83
CA GLY A 76 69.94 -5.10 29.14
C GLY A 76 68.43 -5.20 29.26
N SER A 77 67.97 -6.37 29.69
CA SER A 77 66.67 -6.63 30.34
C SER A 77 65.42 -6.69 29.46
N CYS A 78 65.10 -7.92 29.02
CA CYS A 78 63.76 -8.33 28.62
C CYS A 78 62.83 -8.44 29.84
N ILE A 79 62.20 -7.34 30.25
CA ILE A 79 60.92 -7.36 30.98
C ILE A 79 60.09 -6.19 30.41
N SER A 80 59.39 -6.44 29.31
CA SER A 80 58.43 -5.49 28.75
C SER A 80 57.06 -5.73 29.37
N SER A 81 56.75 -4.90 30.37
CA SER A 81 55.38 -4.57 30.74
C SER A 81 54.61 -4.11 29.50
N MET A 82 53.59 -4.86 29.08
CA MET A 82 52.59 -4.36 28.14
C MET A 82 51.78 -3.28 28.86
N SER A 83 52.25 -2.03 28.76
CA SER A 83 51.44 -0.83 29.01
C SER A 83 50.32 -0.81 27.96
N GLY A 84 49.13 -1.24 28.36
CA GLY A 84 47.93 -1.40 27.53
C GLY A 84 47.26 -0.09 27.07
N SER A 85 48.04 0.95 26.76
CA SER A 85 47.53 2.30 26.49
C SER A 85 47.44 2.67 25.00
N ASP A 86 48.14 1.95 24.12
CA ASP A 86 48.27 2.37 22.70
C ASP A 86 47.32 1.68 21.72
N ALA A 87 46.46 0.75 22.18
CA ALA A 87 45.50 0.04 21.32
C ALA A 87 44.16 0.77 21.10
N LEU A 88 43.97 1.97 21.67
CA LEU A 88 42.66 2.67 21.67
C LEU A 88 42.57 3.90 20.76
N THR A 89 43.65 4.31 20.08
CA THR A 89 43.65 5.56 19.28
C THR A 89 43.20 5.40 17.82
N GLY A 90 42.87 4.17 17.38
CA GLY A 90 42.46 3.88 16.00
C GLY A 90 40.95 3.79 15.75
N PHE A 91 40.08 4.24 16.66
CA PHE A 91 38.64 4.23 16.42
C PHE A 91 38.26 5.44 15.57
N GLU A 92 38.51 5.35 14.27
CA GLU A 92 38.11 6.33 13.28
C GLU A 92 36.57 6.44 13.32
N VAL A 93 36.07 7.54 13.88
CA VAL A 93 34.63 7.83 13.95
C VAL A 93 34.15 8.05 12.52
N SER A 94 33.69 6.99 11.87
CA SER A 94 33.13 7.03 10.53
C SER A 94 32.03 8.09 10.47
N HIS A 95 32.26 9.16 9.69
CA HIS A 95 31.31 10.25 9.57
C HIS A 95 29.93 9.73 9.12
N PRO A 96 28.82 10.17 9.75
CA PRO A 96 27.46 9.66 9.50
C PRO A 96 26.97 9.84 8.05
N TRP A 97 27.67 10.65 7.25
CA TRP A 97 27.34 10.94 5.84
C TRP A 97 27.83 9.87 4.85
N ASN A 98 28.74 8.99 5.26
CA ASN A 98 29.32 7.95 4.39
C ASN A 98 28.55 6.62 4.43
N MET A 99 27.24 6.62 4.72
CA MET A 99 26.45 5.40 4.61
C MET A 99 26.27 5.00 3.14
N PRO A 100 26.60 3.76 2.76
CA PRO A 100 26.35 3.26 1.41
C PRO A 100 24.85 3.24 1.08
N SER A 101 24.51 3.16 -0.21
CA SER A 101 23.13 2.89 -0.63
C SER A 101 22.65 1.54 -0.11
N LEU A 102 21.33 1.31 -0.05
CA LEU A 102 20.79 0.01 0.38
C LEU A 102 21.30 -1.13 -0.50
N ALA A 103 21.40 -0.90 -1.81
CA ALA A 103 21.99 -1.82 -2.77
C ALA A 103 23.46 -2.21 -2.45
N LYS A 104 24.21 -1.36 -1.74
CA LYS A 104 25.61 -1.60 -1.35
C LYS A 104 25.76 -1.95 0.14
N SER A 105 24.68 -1.98 0.91
CA SER A 105 24.76 -2.21 2.36
C SER A 105 25.16 -3.67 2.65
N PRO A 106 26.15 -3.93 3.52
CA PRO A 106 26.55 -5.28 3.90
C PRO A 106 25.41 -6.06 4.58
N SER A 107 24.42 -5.35 5.14
CA SER A 107 23.25 -5.92 5.80
C SER A 107 22.26 -6.59 4.84
N VAL A 108 22.30 -6.21 3.56
CA VAL A 108 21.39 -6.74 2.53
C VAL A 108 22.05 -7.94 1.86
N PRO A 109 21.43 -9.13 1.89
CA PRO A 109 21.93 -10.32 1.21
C PRO A 109 22.21 -10.06 -0.27
N CYS A 110 23.26 -10.69 -0.82
CA CYS A 110 23.69 -10.45 -2.20
C CYS A 110 22.55 -10.64 -3.22
N CYS A 111 21.75 -11.70 -3.09
CA CYS A 111 20.62 -11.98 -3.97
C CYS A 111 19.59 -10.85 -3.97
N ILE A 112 19.24 -10.31 -2.79
CA ILE A 112 18.21 -9.28 -2.66
C ILE A 112 18.64 -7.95 -3.30
N ARG A 113 19.95 -7.65 -3.33
CA ARG A 113 20.49 -6.45 -3.99
C ARG A 113 20.09 -6.37 -5.46
N PHE A 114 20.02 -7.52 -6.14
CA PHE A 114 19.66 -7.63 -7.56
C PHE A 114 18.19 -7.96 -7.76
N VAL A 115 17.61 -8.83 -6.95
CA VAL A 115 16.21 -9.25 -7.05
C VAL A 115 15.27 -8.07 -6.81
N TYR A 116 15.51 -7.26 -5.78
CA TYR A 116 14.64 -6.15 -5.42
C TYR A 116 14.37 -5.15 -6.56
N PRO A 117 15.40 -4.57 -7.24
CA PRO A 117 15.17 -3.64 -8.34
C PRO A 117 14.54 -4.32 -9.56
N ILE A 118 14.86 -5.59 -9.85
CA ILE A 118 14.23 -6.34 -10.94
C ILE A 118 12.72 -6.48 -10.70
N PHE A 119 12.32 -6.90 -9.49
CA PHE A 119 10.90 -7.03 -9.14
C PHE A 119 10.17 -5.68 -9.12
N THR A 120 10.86 -4.60 -8.76
CA THR A 120 10.28 -3.24 -8.78
C THR A 120 10.03 -2.76 -10.22
N LEU A 121 10.97 -3.03 -11.14
CA LEU A 121 10.79 -2.76 -12.58
C LEU A 121 9.72 -3.67 -13.20
N LEU A 122 9.63 -4.93 -12.76
CA LEU A 122 8.55 -5.84 -13.15
C LEU A 122 7.19 -5.28 -12.73
N CYS A 123 7.05 -4.75 -11.50
CA CYS A 123 5.80 -4.10 -11.06
C CYS A 123 5.42 -2.93 -11.97
N CYS A 124 6.40 -2.09 -12.35
CA CYS A 124 6.17 -1.00 -13.31
C CYS A 124 5.67 -1.54 -14.66
N GLY A 125 6.29 -2.60 -15.18
CA GLY A 125 5.83 -3.27 -16.40
C GLY A 125 4.43 -3.87 -16.28
N LEU A 126 4.09 -4.46 -15.13
CA LEU A 126 2.75 -4.99 -14.85
C LEU A 126 1.69 -3.89 -14.77
N PHE A 127 2.00 -2.73 -14.19
CA PHE A 127 1.08 -1.58 -14.21
C PHE A 127 0.86 -1.06 -15.63
N ILE A 128 1.91 -0.92 -16.44
CA ILE A 128 1.77 -0.52 -17.85
C ILE A 128 0.91 -1.53 -18.60
N LEU A 129 1.18 -2.82 -18.43
CA LEU A 129 0.41 -3.87 -19.09
C LEU A 129 -1.06 -3.85 -18.63
N ALA A 130 -1.31 -3.66 -17.34
CA ALA A 130 -2.65 -3.56 -16.79
C ALA A 130 -3.42 -2.33 -17.32
N ASP A 131 -2.76 -1.17 -17.44
CA ASP A 131 -3.38 0.07 -17.94
C ASP A 131 -3.72 0.00 -19.43
N LEU A 132 -2.91 -0.74 -20.20
CA LEU A 132 -3.14 -1.00 -21.63
C LEU A 132 -4.14 -2.13 -21.88
N SER A 133 -4.31 -3.03 -20.92
CA SER A 133 -5.22 -4.17 -21.02
C SER A 133 -6.66 -3.76 -20.69
N GLU A 134 -7.61 -4.52 -21.22
CA GLU A 134 -9.01 -4.39 -20.84
C GLU A 134 -9.19 -4.90 -19.41
N THR A 135 -9.94 -4.16 -18.61
CA THR A 135 -10.14 -4.42 -17.17
C THR A 135 -11.49 -5.06 -16.90
N ALA A 136 -12.49 -4.76 -17.72
CA ALA A 136 -13.80 -5.37 -17.67
C ALA A 136 -14.57 -5.14 -18.97
N HIS A 137 -15.51 -6.04 -19.23
CA HIS A 137 -16.53 -5.88 -20.26
C HIS A 137 -17.92 -5.87 -19.65
N VAL A 138 -18.80 -5.02 -20.16
CA VAL A 138 -20.23 -5.09 -19.84
C VAL A 138 -20.91 -5.91 -20.92
N ASN A 139 -21.33 -7.12 -20.57
CA ASN A 139 -22.07 -8.02 -21.42
C ASN A 139 -23.55 -7.91 -21.10
N VAL A 140 -24.38 -7.88 -22.14
CA VAL A 140 -25.83 -7.84 -21.98
C VAL A 140 -26.44 -8.98 -22.76
N LYS A 141 -27.30 -9.74 -22.07
CA LYS A 141 -28.11 -10.79 -22.66
C LYS A 141 -29.57 -10.33 -22.65
N LEU A 142 -30.13 -10.06 -23.82
CA LEU A 142 -31.54 -9.73 -24.00
C LEU A 142 -32.27 -10.99 -24.44
N LEU A 143 -33.29 -11.38 -23.67
CA LEU A 143 -34.17 -12.50 -23.93
C LEU A 143 -35.58 -11.94 -24.11
N VAL A 144 -36.15 -12.07 -25.30
CA VAL A 144 -37.50 -11.59 -25.60
C VAL A 144 -38.45 -12.78 -25.75
N ALA A 145 -39.33 -12.94 -24.77
CA ALA A 145 -40.33 -13.99 -24.72
C ALA A 145 -41.61 -13.58 -25.45
N GLY A 146 -42.16 -14.48 -26.27
CA GLY A 146 -43.47 -14.31 -26.89
C GLY A 146 -43.49 -13.54 -28.21
N ALA A 147 -42.37 -13.49 -28.94
CA ALA A 147 -42.38 -13.02 -30.33
C ALA A 147 -43.29 -13.96 -31.17
N PRO A 148 -44.38 -13.46 -31.78
CA PRO A 148 -45.48 -14.29 -32.26
C PRO A 148 -45.14 -15.29 -33.37
N HIS A 149 -43.92 -15.28 -33.92
CA HIS A 149 -43.53 -16.19 -35.02
C HIS A 149 -42.07 -16.68 -35.02
N HIS A 150 -41.26 -16.42 -33.99
CA HIS A 150 -39.89 -16.92 -33.92
C HIS A 150 -39.57 -17.45 -32.52
N ALA A 151 -38.84 -18.56 -32.45
CA ALA A 151 -38.27 -19.10 -31.22
C ALA A 151 -37.62 -17.98 -30.40
N ASP A 152 -37.68 -18.09 -29.07
CA ASP A 152 -37.09 -17.13 -28.12
C ASP A 152 -35.74 -16.65 -28.65
N TRP A 153 -35.66 -15.38 -29.05
CA TRP A 153 -34.43 -14.84 -29.59
C TRP A 153 -33.58 -14.31 -28.44
N GLU A 154 -32.32 -14.74 -28.41
CA GLU A 154 -31.32 -14.31 -27.46
C GLU A 154 -30.32 -13.41 -28.21
N TRP A 155 -30.20 -12.16 -27.79
CA TRP A 155 -29.09 -11.30 -28.22
C TRP A 155 -28.08 -11.19 -27.08
N SER A 156 -26.85 -11.63 -27.34
CA SER A 156 -25.73 -11.45 -26.43
C SER A 156 -24.67 -10.58 -27.11
N GLY A 157 -24.28 -9.48 -26.46
CA GLY A 157 -23.25 -8.60 -26.97
C GLY A 157 -22.44 -7.92 -25.86
N THR A 158 -21.18 -7.63 -26.17
CA THR A 158 -20.33 -6.77 -25.33
C THR A 158 -20.62 -5.32 -25.67
N MET A 159 -21.23 -4.59 -24.73
CA MET A 159 -21.58 -3.18 -24.94
C MET A 159 -20.37 -2.28 -24.78
N ALA A 160 -19.52 -2.55 -23.80
CA ALA A 160 -18.41 -1.67 -23.43
C ALA A 160 -17.18 -2.47 -23.05
N SER A 161 -16.01 -2.04 -23.53
CA SER A 161 -14.71 -2.44 -22.94
C SER A 161 -14.11 -1.27 -22.15
N LEU A 162 -13.80 -1.54 -20.89
CA LEU A 162 -13.29 -0.57 -19.93
C LEU A 162 -11.77 -0.77 -19.79
N THR A 163 -10.99 0.19 -20.30
CA THR A 163 -9.59 0.38 -19.89
C THR A 163 -9.53 1.48 -18.83
N LEU A 164 -8.47 1.52 -18.01
CA LEU A 164 -8.34 2.56 -16.97
C LEU A 164 -8.41 3.98 -17.57
N LEU A 165 -7.69 4.20 -18.67
CA LEU A 165 -7.63 5.50 -19.33
C LEU A 165 -8.98 5.90 -19.95
N ARG A 166 -9.67 4.95 -20.59
CA ARG A 166 -11.01 5.18 -21.14
C ARG A 166 -12.01 5.47 -20.02
N ALA A 167 -12.01 4.68 -18.93
CA ALA A 167 -12.88 4.92 -17.78
C ALA A 167 -12.65 6.30 -17.14
N ALA A 168 -11.39 6.75 -17.03
CA ALA A 168 -11.07 8.09 -16.51
C ALA A 168 -11.59 9.21 -17.45
N ARG A 169 -11.45 9.02 -18.76
CA ARG A 169 -11.96 9.96 -19.77
C ARG A 169 -13.48 10.04 -19.75
N ASP A 170 -14.14 8.89 -19.76
CA ASP A 170 -15.60 8.81 -19.75
C ASP A 170 -16.15 9.42 -18.46
N ALA A 171 -15.48 9.22 -17.32
CA ALA A 171 -15.81 9.91 -16.07
C ALA A 171 -15.63 11.42 -16.13
N TRP A 172 -14.60 11.90 -16.80
CA TRP A 172 -14.41 13.33 -16.99
C TRP A 172 -15.52 13.94 -17.85
N GLN A 173 -15.86 13.27 -18.96
CA GLN A 173 -16.91 13.70 -19.89
C GLN A 173 -18.31 13.63 -19.26
N ALA A 174 -18.57 12.63 -18.42
CA ALA A 174 -19.78 12.51 -17.62
C ALA A 174 -19.93 13.59 -16.53
N GLY A 175 -18.92 14.43 -16.30
CA GLY A 175 -18.90 15.37 -15.18
C GLY A 175 -18.70 14.71 -13.81
N ALA A 176 -18.35 13.42 -13.79
CA ALA A 176 -17.92 12.65 -12.61
C ALA A 176 -16.46 12.96 -12.27
N LYS A 177 -16.17 14.24 -11.99
CA LYS A 177 -14.81 14.77 -11.81
C LYS A 177 -14.06 14.09 -10.67
N LEU A 178 -14.72 13.71 -9.58
CA LEU A 178 -14.07 13.07 -8.44
C LEU A 178 -13.62 11.65 -8.81
N THR A 179 -14.49 10.91 -9.50
CA THR A 179 -14.17 9.58 -10.06
C THR A 179 -13.01 9.67 -11.05
N ALA A 180 -13.05 10.63 -11.99
CA ALA A 180 -11.99 10.83 -12.97
C ALA A 180 -10.63 11.16 -12.32
N ILE A 181 -10.62 12.01 -11.28
CA ILE A 181 -9.41 12.34 -10.52
C ILE A 181 -8.86 11.11 -9.80
N VAL A 182 -9.70 10.30 -9.17
CA VAL A 182 -9.26 9.08 -8.49
C VAL A 182 -8.72 8.05 -9.48
N LEU A 183 -9.39 7.84 -10.62
CA LEU A 183 -8.89 6.96 -11.67
C LEU A 183 -7.54 7.44 -12.24
N GLY A 184 -7.45 8.72 -12.62
CA GLY A 184 -6.24 9.28 -13.21
C GLY A 184 -5.06 9.42 -12.24
N LEU A 185 -5.28 9.99 -11.05
CA LEU A 185 -4.21 10.27 -10.10
C LEU A 185 -3.87 9.07 -9.20
N LEU A 186 -4.87 8.47 -8.55
CA LEU A 186 -4.60 7.41 -7.56
C LEU A 186 -4.33 6.05 -8.19
N ASN A 187 -4.80 5.82 -9.41
CA ASN A 187 -4.65 4.53 -10.08
C ASN A 187 -3.76 4.59 -11.30
N GLY A 188 -3.82 5.67 -12.08
CA GLY A 188 -2.85 5.89 -13.17
C GLY A 188 -1.50 6.35 -12.64
N PHE A 189 -1.42 7.57 -12.09
CA PHE A 189 -0.13 8.18 -11.76
C PHE A 189 0.57 7.60 -10.51
N TRP A 190 -0.19 7.36 -9.44
CA TRP A 190 0.36 7.00 -8.13
C TRP A 190 1.20 5.72 -8.11
N PRO A 191 0.80 4.60 -8.74
CA PRO A 191 1.61 3.38 -8.76
C PRO A 191 3.00 3.58 -9.41
N PHE A 192 3.08 4.38 -10.48
CA PHE A 192 4.36 4.73 -11.11
C PHE A 192 5.23 5.59 -10.18
N LEU A 193 4.64 6.60 -9.52
CA LEU A 193 5.36 7.39 -8.54
C LEU A 193 5.92 6.52 -7.41
N GLN A 194 5.12 5.59 -6.90
CA GLN A 194 5.53 4.68 -5.84
C GLN A 194 6.70 3.78 -6.26
N THR A 195 6.62 3.14 -7.43
CA THR A 195 7.70 2.28 -7.96
C THR A 195 9.00 3.07 -8.19
N VAL A 196 8.91 4.28 -8.73
CA VAL A 196 10.08 5.16 -8.92
C VAL A 196 10.71 5.57 -7.60
N VAL A 197 9.91 5.92 -6.59
CA VAL A 197 10.45 6.27 -5.27
C VAL A 197 11.12 5.06 -4.61
N LEU A 198 10.52 3.88 -4.68
CA LEU A 198 11.12 2.65 -4.15
C LEU A 198 12.47 2.33 -4.81
N LEU A 199 12.57 2.48 -6.14
CA LEU A 199 13.82 2.28 -6.88
C LEU A 199 14.87 3.34 -6.52
N THR A 200 14.45 4.60 -6.46
CA THR A 200 15.30 5.74 -6.11
C THR A 200 15.89 5.56 -4.72
N VAL A 201 15.06 5.26 -3.72
CA VAL A 201 15.51 5.02 -2.34
C VAL A 201 16.49 3.85 -2.23
N TRP A 202 16.33 2.80 -3.05
CA TRP A 202 17.21 1.65 -3.05
C TRP A 202 18.65 1.99 -3.48
N PHE A 203 18.78 2.82 -4.52
CA PHE A 203 20.07 3.18 -5.11
C PHE A 203 20.71 4.44 -4.54
N LEU A 204 19.93 5.36 -3.95
CA LEU A 204 20.48 6.61 -3.44
C LEU A 204 21.42 6.38 -2.24
N PRO A 205 22.63 6.95 -2.26
CA PRO A 205 23.57 6.90 -1.14
C PRO A 205 23.15 7.85 0.00
N GLY A 206 23.78 7.69 1.17
CA GLY A 206 23.46 8.47 2.37
C GLY A 206 23.67 9.99 2.22
N TRP A 207 24.53 10.42 1.30
CA TRP A 207 24.77 11.85 1.02
C TRP A 207 23.67 12.52 0.20
N CYS A 208 22.86 11.77 -0.55
CA CYS A 208 21.67 12.30 -1.23
C CYS A 208 20.46 12.28 -0.30
N LEU A 209 20.30 11.18 0.42
CA LEU A 209 19.12 10.93 1.23
C LEU A 209 19.58 10.45 2.60
N SER A 210 19.44 11.34 3.58
CA SER A 210 19.81 11.04 4.97
C SER A 210 19.11 9.75 5.43
N PRO A 211 19.74 8.93 6.29
CA PRO A 211 19.12 7.69 6.78
C PRO A 211 17.75 7.94 7.42
N SER A 212 17.57 9.05 8.13
CA SER A 212 16.29 9.43 8.75
C SER A 212 15.22 9.74 7.69
N SER A 213 15.57 10.57 6.70
CA SER A 213 14.65 10.89 5.60
C SER A 213 14.28 9.64 4.81
N ARG A 214 15.24 8.76 4.54
CA ARG A 214 15.04 7.48 3.84
C ARG A 214 13.98 6.63 4.52
N GLY A 215 14.12 6.39 5.82
CA GLY A 215 13.14 5.61 6.59
C GLY A 215 11.77 6.28 6.64
N SER A 216 11.71 7.62 6.69
CA SER A 216 10.44 8.35 6.63
C SER A 216 9.76 8.19 5.27
N PHE A 217 10.48 8.29 4.16
CA PHE A 217 9.92 8.05 2.82
C PHE A 217 9.43 6.61 2.65
N LEU A 218 10.23 5.61 3.04
CA LEU A 218 9.83 4.21 2.94
C LEU A 218 8.56 3.92 3.72
N ARG A 219 8.45 4.42 4.96
CA ARG A 219 7.25 4.27 5.78
C ARG A 219 6.04 5.00 5.20
N LEU A 220 6.23 6.20 4.67
CA LEU A 220 5.14 6.97 4.04
C LEU A 220 4.61 6.26 2.79
N PHE A 221 5.50 5.83 1.89
CA PHE A 221 5.11 5.16 0.65
C PHE A 221 4.59 3.74 0.87
N ALA A 222 5.09 3.02 1.87
CA ALA A 222 4.47 1.78 2.31
C ALA A 222 3.03 2.04 2.78
N ALA A 223 2.83 3.03 3.67
CA ALA A 223 1.51 3.37 4.21
C ALA A 223 0.50 3.87 3.15
N LEU A 224 0.97 4.57 2.12
CA LEU A 224 0.14 5.07 1.02
C LEU A 224 -0.05 4.06 -0.11
N GLY A 225 0.72 2.97 -0.14
CA GLY A 225 0.64 1.97 -1.20
C GLY A 225 -0.70 1.23 -1.26
N LYS A 226 -1.46 1.20 -0.16
CA LYS A 226 -2.85 0.73 -0.14
C LYS A 226 -3.81 1.56 -1.01
N CYS A 227 -3.48 2.82 -1.32
CA CYS A 227 -4.31 3.66 -2.20
C CYS A 227 -4.41 3.06 -3.61
N GLY A 228 -3.42 2.28 -4.04
CA GLY A 228 -3.48 1.52 -5.29
C GLY A 228 -4.55 0.43 -5.30
N LEU A 229 -5.18 0.10 -4.17
CA LEU A 229 -6.34 -0.81 -4.15
C LEU A 229 -7.66 -0.11 -4.50
N SER A 230 -7.66 1.22 -4.64
CA SER A 230 -8.89 1.98 -4.92
C SER A 230 -9.54 1.59 -6.26
N PHE A 231 -8.77 1.35 -7.32
CA PHE A 231 -9.31 0.93 -8.62
C PHE A 231 -9.97 -0.46 -8.59
N PRO A 232 -9.33 -1.53 -8.09
CA PRO A 232 -10.00 -2.81 -7.91
C PRO A 232 -11.31 -2.70 -7.15
N TRP A 233 -11.37 -1.88 -6.09
CA TRP A 233 -12.61 -1.65 -5.33
C TRP A 233 -13.67 -0.87 -6.10
N LEU A 234 -13.27 0.12 -6.90
CA LEU A 234 -14.21 0.88 -7.72
C LEU A 234 -14.81 0.00 -8.82
N VAL A 235 -13.98 -0.76 -9.54
CA VAL A 235 -14.43 -1.70 -10.57
C VAL A 235 -15.29 -2.81 -9.97
N SER A 236 -14.93 -3.30 -8.78
CA SER A 236 -15.74 -4.24 -8.00
C SER A 236 -17.15 -3.72 -7.72
N ILE A 237 -17.25 -2.46 -7.27
CA ILE A 237 -18.54 -1.82 -7.02
C ILE A 237 -19.31 -1.69 -8.34
N TRP A 238 -18.66 -1.28 -9.43
CA TRP A 238 -19.29 -1.22 -10.76
C TRP A 238 -19.77 -2.59 -11.24
N ALA A 239 -19.00 -3.65 -11.03
CA ALA A 239 -19.40 -4.99 -11.43
C ALA A 239 -20.60 -5.49 -10.62
N ALA A 240 -20.61 -5.25 -9.31
CA ALA A 240 -21.77 -5.54 -8.46
C ALA A 240 -23.00 -4.68 -8.83
N LEU A 241 -22.77 -3.49 -9.40
CA LEU A 241 -23.81 -2.61 -9.94
C LEU A 241 -24.34 -3.11 -11.28
N CYS A 242 -23.51 -3.75 -12.09
CA CYS A 242 -23.88 -4.27 -13.39
C CYS A 242 -24.53 -5.66 -13.34
N GLN A 243 -24.43 -6.43 -12.24
CA GLN A 243 -25.12 -7.71 -12.06
C GLN A 243 -26.62 -7.52 -11.82
N LEU A 244 -27.35 -7.23 -12.88
CA LEU A 244 -28.75 -6.88 -12.80
C LEU A 244 -29.55 -7.77 -13.73
N GLN A 245 -30.34 -8.64 -13.11
CA GLN A 245 -31.34 -9.41 -13.83
C GLN A 245 -32.65 -8.65 -13.84
N TRP A 246 -32.97 -8.05 -14.98
CA TRP A 246 -34.29 -7.52 -15.23
C TRP A 246 -35.16 -8.61 -15.85
N ARG A 247 -36.30 -8.89 -15.21
CA ARG A 247 -37.30 -9.84 -15.71
C ARG A 247 -38.62 -9.11 -15.94
N GLY A 248 -38.85 -8.67 -17.18
CA GLY A 248 -40.14 -8.15 -17.62
C GLY A 248 -41.04 -9.26 -18.16
N HIS A 249 -42.30 -8.93 -18.45
CA HIS A 249 -43.30 -9.90 -18.93
C HIS A 249 -42.98 -10.45 -20.33
N GLN A 250 -42.41 -9.62 -21.20
CA GLN A 250 -42.06 -9.97 -22.58
C GLN A 250 -40.56 -9.85 -22.86
N VAL A 251 -39.80 -9.13 -22.04
CA VAL A 251 -38.37 -8.94 -22.23
C VAL A 251 -37.70 -9.13 -20.88
N SER A 252 -36.66 -9.95 -20.83
CA SER A 252 -35.71 -9.99 -19.74
C SER A 252 -34.34 -9.57 -20.24
N ALA A 253 -33.66 -8.75 -19.46
CA ALA A 253 -32.32 -8.29 -19.74
C ALA A 253 -31.42 -8.70 -18.58
N ASP A 254 -30.40 -9.50 -18.86
CA ASP A 254 -29.35 -9.80 -17.90
C ASP A 254 -28.12 -8.95 -18.23
N PHE A 255 -27.85 -7.99 -17.36
CA PHE A 255 -26.60 -7.25 -17.40
C PHE A 255 -25.60 -8.02 -16.54
N SER A 256 -24.44 -8.31 -17.14
CA SER A 256 -23.33 -8.96 -16.46
C SER A 256 -22.05 -8.22 -16.81
N MET A 257 -21.14 -8.09 -15.85
CA MET A 257 -19.85 -7.46 -16.09
C MET A 257 -18.78 -8.51 -15.88
N SER A 258 -18.12 -8.94 -16.96
CA SER A 258 -16.96 -9.84 -16.86
C SER A 258 -15.74 -9.02 -16.47
N LEU A 259 -14.99 -9.53 -15.49
CA LEU A 259 -13.73 -8.94 -15.06
C LEU A 259 -12.60 -9.59 -15.86
N GLU A 260 -11.71 -8.76 -16.41
CA GLU A 260 -10.66 -9.21 -17.32
C GLU A 260 -9.28 -9.22 -16.68
N THR A 261 -8.34 -9.85 -17.38
CA THR A 261 -6.94 -10.02 -16.96
C THR A 261 -6.27 -8.70 -16.54
N GLY A 262 -6.60 -7.57 -17.18
CA GLY A 262 -6.03 -6.26 -16.84
C GLY A 262 -6.26 -5.85 -15.37
N LEU A 263 -7.45 -6.14 -14.83
CA LEU A 263 -7.77 -5.85 -13.43
C LEU A 263 -6.92 -6.69 -12.47
N PHE A 264 -6.73 -7.97 -12.78
CA PHE A 264 -5.97 -8.90 -11.94
C PHE A 264 -4.47 -8.62 -12.00
N LEU A 265 -3.95 -8.23 -13.16
CA LEU A 265 -2.57 -7.74 -13.31
C LEU A 265 -2.34 -6.48 -12.46
N PHE A 266 -3.28 -5.53 -12.49
CA PHE A 266 -3.20 -4.32 -11.67
C PHE A 266 -3.21 -4.65 -10.18
N LEU A 267 -4.13 -5.51 -9.74
CA LEU A 267 -4.24 -5.96 -8.36
C LEU A 267 -2.95 -6.67 -7.89
N GLY A 268 -2.42 -7.58 -8.72
CA GLY A 268 -1.17 -8.28 -8.44
C GLY A 268 0.02 -7.33 -8.32
N ALA A 269 0.13 -6.35 -9.22
CA ALA A 269 1.16 -5.32 -9.18
C ALA A 269 1.05 -4.43 -7.93
N ALA A 270 -0.16 -4.05 -7.53
CA ALA A 270 -0.41 -3.27 -6.31
C ALA A 270 0.01 -4.05 -5.05
N ILE A 271 -0.38 -5.32 -4.93
CA ILE A 271 0.02 -6.21 -3.83
C ILE A 271 1.54 -6.35 -3.79
N LEU A 272 2.16 -6.68 -4.94
CA LEU A 272 3.61 -6.90 -5.02
C LEU A 272 4.39 -5.62 -4.68
N THR A 273 3.94 -4.45 -5.13
CA THR A 273 4.56 -3.17 -4.81
C THR A 273 4.48 -2.86 -3.31
N ASN A 274 3.37 -3.21 -2.64
CA ASN A 274 3.25 -3.09 -1.18
C ASN A 274 4.23 -4.01 -0.45
N VAL A 275 4.35 -5.26 -0.89
CA VAL A 275 5.34 -6.22 -0.34
C VAL A 275 6.77 -5.68 -0.49
N LEU A 276 7.11 -5.13 -1.67
CA LEU A 276 8.42 -4.54 -1.92
C LEU A 276 8.67 -3.31 -1.03
N GLY A 277 7.68 -2.44 -0.85
CA GLY A 277 7.77 -1.31 0.09
C GLY A 277 8.16 -1.74 1.50
N TYR A 278 7.53 -2.81 2.00
CA TYR A 278 7.87 -3.41 3.29
C TYR A 278 9.25 -4.04 3.33
N ALA A 279 9.64 -4.75 2.27
CA ALA A 279 10.97 -5.33 2.19
C ALA A 279 12.05 -4.23 2.26
N ALA A 280 11.87 -3.13 1.53
CA ALA A 280 12.80 -2.01 1.58
C ALA A 280 12.88 -1.35 2.95
N ASP A 281 11.73 -1.11 3.61
CA ASP A 281 11.73 -0.58 4.98
C ASP A 281 12.43 -1.53 5.97
N HIS A 282 12.19 -2.84 5.85
CA HIS A 282 12.85 -3.84 6.68
C HIS A 282 14.38 -3.84 6.52
N TYR A 283 14.87 -3.85 5.27
CA TYR A 283 16.31 -3.81 5.02
C TYR A 283 16.93 -2.47 5.42
N HIS A 284 16.19 -1.37 5.28
CA HIS A 284 16.60 -0.09 5.81
C HIS A 284 16.74 -0.11 7.34
N TYR A 285 15.77 -0.68 8.04
CA TYR A 285 15.84 -0.89 9.48
C TYR A 285 17.06 -1.74 9.88
N LEU A 286 17.33 -2.85 9.19
CA LEU A 286 18.50 -3.68 9.47
C LEU A 286 19.82 -2.91 9.24
N SER A 287 19.88 -2.11 8.17
CA SER A 287 21.07 -1.31 7.83
C SER A 287 21.39 -0.21 8.85
N THR A 288 20.36 0.31 9.53
CA THR A 288 20.51 1.36 10.54
C THR A 288 20.62 0.82 11.96
N SER A 289 20.09 -0.39 12.20
CA SER A 289 20.07 -1.01 13.53
C SER A 289 21.29 -1.86 13.85
N MET A 290 22.13 -2.20 12.86
CA MET A 290 23.39 -2.87 13.16
C MET A 290 24.31 -1.91 13.91
N PRO A 291 24.53 -2.10 15.22
CA PRO A 291 25.48 -1.28 15.94
C PRO A 291 26.86 -1.65 15.41
N LEU A 292 27.67 -0.65 15.08
CA LEU A 292 29.12 -0.80 15.01
C LEU A 292 29.56 -1.38 16.36
N SER A 293 29.75 -2.70 16.40
CA SER A 293 30.25 -3.47 17.55
C SER A 293 29.59 -3.10 18.89
N ALA A 294 28.37 -3.59 19.14
CA ALA A 294 27.92 -3.71 20.53
C ALA A 294 28.97 -4.54 21.29
N PRO A 295 29.58 -4.00 22.36
CA PRO A 295 30.78 -4.58 22.92
C PRO A 295 30.50 -6.01 23.45
N PRO A 296 31.51 -6.89 23.40
CA PRO A 296 31.36 -8.33 23.62
C PRO A 296 30.73 -8.71 24.97
N TRP A 297 30.87 -7.85 25.99
CA TRP A 297 30.28 -8.05 27.32
C TRP A 297 28.73 -8.04 27.33
N SER A 298 28.07 -7.55 26.28
CA SER A 298 26.60 -7.60 26.16
C SER A 298 26.01 -9.01 25.95
N ARG A 299 26.82 -10.03 25.65
CA ARG A 299 26.34 -11.41 25.43
C ARG A 299 26.29 -12.29 26.68
N ALA A 300 27.02 -11.97 27.75
CA ALA A 300 27.27 -12.92 28.85
C ALA A 300 26.15 -13.07 29.90
N GLY A 301 25.13 -12.21 29.93
CA GLY A 301 24.15 -12.18 31.05
C GLY A 301 22.75 -12.74 30.78
N ARG A 302 22.53 -13.58 29.75
CA ARG A 302 21.17 -13.78 29.18
C ARG A 302 20.27 -14.85 29.85
N CYS A 303 20.61 -15.39 31.02
CA CYS A 303 19.89 -16.52 31.62
C CYS A 303 19.14 -16.25 32.94
N MET A 304 19.04 -15.00 33.40
CA MET A 304 18.21 -14.70 34.58
C MET A 304 16.73 -14.62 34.17
N GLY A 305 15.95 -15.66 34.50
CA GLY A 305 14.51 -15.80 34.25
C GLY A 305 13.62 -14.84 35.04
N GLY A 306 13.94 -13.55 35.02
CA GLY A 306 13.14 -12.51 35.67
C GLY A 306 11.80 -12.28 34.96
N TYR A 307 10.75 -12.10 35.75
CA TYR A 307 9.43 -11.67 35.28
C TYR A 307 9.55 -10.32 34.54
N ASN A 308 9.13 -10.28 33.28
CA ASN A 308 9.09 -9.05 32.49
C ASN A 308 7.69 -8.41 32.63
N PRO A 309 7.54 -7.27 33.31
CA PRO A 309 6.23 -6.64 33.43
C PRO A 309 5.73 -6.15 32.06
N PRO A 310 4.40 -6.05 31.86
CA PRO A 310 3.81 -5.62 30.60
C PRO A 310 4.18 -4.17 30.27
N LEU A 311 4.18 -3.82 28.97
CA LEU A 311 4.52 -2.47 28.48
C LEU A 311 3.69 -1.38 29.16
N LYS A 312 2.43 -1.68 29.46
CA LYS A 312 1.50 -0.82 30.18
C LYS A 312 2.06 -0.31 31.52
N ALA A 313 2.99 -1.03 32.17
CA ALA A 313 3.61 -0.60 33.42
C ALA A 313 4.61 0.57 33.24
N TYR A 314 5.12 0.77 32.03
CA TYR A 314 6.15 1.77 31.74
C TYR A 314 5.60 3.06 31.13
N SER A 315 4.32 3.09 30.73
CA SER A 315 3.73 4.25 30.06
C SER A 315 2.89 5.10 31.00
N GLN A 316 3.07 6.42 30.93
CA GLN A 316 2.22 7.42 31.59
C GLN A 316 0.76 7.33 31.11
N TYR A 317 0.54 6.86 29.89
CA TYR A 317 -0.77 6.78 29.25
C TYR A 317 -1.37 5.37 29.32
N ARG A 318 -1.41 4.83 30.54
CA ARG A 318 -1.68 3.42 30.85
C ARG A 318 -3.01 2.87 30.29
N HIS A 319 -4.08 3.67 30.31
CA HIS A 319 -5.44 3.16 30.15
C HIS A 319 -5.95 3.16 28.70
N TRP A 320 -5.61 4.17 27.90
CA TRP A 320 -6.30 4.39 26.63
C TRP A 320 -6.11 3.28 25.58
N PRO A 321 -4.94 2.62 25.37
CA PRO A 321 -4.85 1.54 24.37
C PRO A 321 -5.64 0.30 24.79
N THR A 322 -5.82 0.11 26.10
CA THR A 322 -6.60 -0.98 26.68
C THR A 322 -8.07 -0.88 26.28
N ILE A 323 -8.58 0.34 26.11
CA ILE A 323 -9.99 0.63 25.78
C ILE A 323 -10.15 0.85 24.27
N LEU A 324 -9.27 1.64 23.63
CA LEU A 324 -9.42 2.01 22.23
C LEU A 324 -9.22 0.82 21.28
N CYS A 325 -8.22 -0.05 21.48
CA CYS A 325 -8.01 -1.18 20.56
C CYS A 325 -9.22 -2.13 20.49
N PRO A 326 -9.81 -2.61 21.60
CA PRO A 326 -10.99 -3.47 21.53
C PRO A 326 -12.23 -2.70 21.05
N LEU A 327 -12.38 -1.42 21.40
CA LEU A 327 -13.48 -0.60 20.88
C LEU A 327 -13.42 -0.50 19.35
N VAL A 328 -12.23 -0.24 18.79
CA VAL A 328 -12.02 -0.20 17.33
C VAL A 328 -12.27 -1.58 16.72
N ALA A 329 -11.77 -2.67 17.32
CA ALA A 329 -12.02 -4.01 16.82
C ALA A 329 -13.52 -4.36 16.78
N VAL A 330 -14.26 -4.04 17.85
CA VAL A 330 -15.72 -4.25 17.93
C VAL A 330 -16.46 -3.36 16.94
N ALA A 331 -16.06 -2.09 16.80
CA ALA A 331 -16.67 -1.17 15.83
C ALA A 331 -16.44 -1.64 14.39
N THR A 332 -15.24 -2.11 14.05
CA THR A 332 -14.91 -2.67 12.73
C THR A 332 -15.63 -3.99 12.47
N ALA A 333 -15.71 -4.88 13.46
CA ALA A 333 -16.47 -6.12 13.32
C ALA A 333 -17.97 -5.83 13.15
N GLY A 334 -18.53 -4.92 13.95
CA GLY A 334 -19.94 -4.51 13.87
C GLY A 334 -20.27 -3.82 12.55
N SER A 335 -19.43 -2.89 12.09
CA SER A 335 -19.63 -2.20 10.81
C SER A 335 -19.56 -3.15 9.60
N ALA A 336 -18.92 -4.32 9.76
CA ALA A 336 -18.85 -5.30 8.70
C ALA A 336 -20.19 -5.99 8.38
N TYR A 337 -21.09 -6.08 9.36
CA TYR A 337 -22.41 -6.73 9.22
C TYR A 337 -23.53 -5.74 8.92
N ILE A 338 -23.40 -4.48 9.32
CA ILE A 338 -24.44 -3.47 9.08
C ILE A 338 -24.40 -3.04 7.61
N THR A 339 -25.56 -2.92 6.98
CA THR A 339 -25.72 -2.42 5.61
C THR A 339 -25.17 -0.99 5.50
N ALA A 340 -24.12 -0.83 4.71
CA ALA A 340 -23.41 0.44 4.56
C ALA A 340 -23.89 1.23 3.35
N PHE A 341 -24.22 0.58 2.25
CA PHE A 341 -24.73 1.25 1.05
C PHE A 341 -25.76 0.38 0.36
N SER A 342 -26.59 0.99 -0.46
CA SER A 342 -27.54 0.31 -1.32
C SER A 342 -27.43 0.83 -2.73
N VAL A 343 -27.70 -0.07 -3.66
CA VAL A 343 -27.76 0.22 -5.08
C VAL A 343 -29.21 0.31 -5.45
N ARG A 344 -29.59 1.43 -6.07
CA ARG A 344 -30.93 1.65 -6.59
C ARG A 344 -30.86 1.74 -8.09
N LEU A 345 -31.59 0.86 -8.77
CA LEU A 345 -31.87 1.05 -10.17
C LEU A 345 -33.06 1.96 -10.36
N THR A 346 -32.86 3.01 -11.13
CA THR A 346 -33.91 3.90 -11.58
C THR A 346 -34.01 3.76 -13.09
N GLY A 347 -35.03 3.06 -13.57
CA GLY A 347 -35.40 3.25 -14.96
C GLY A 347 -36.11 4.59 -15.13
N SER A 348 -35.92 5.22 -16.27
CA SER A 348 -36.81 6.29 -16.72
C SER A 348 -38.29 5.83 -16.63
N LYS A 349 -39.21 6.79 -16.50
CA LYS A 349 -40.65 6.67 -16.12
C LYS A 349 -41.52 5.81 -17.06
N SER A 350 -40.95 4.85 -17.79
CA SER A 350 -41.62 4.04 -18.79
C SER A 350 -42.71 3.15 -18.19
N PRO A 351 -43.97 3.27 -18.66
CA PRO A 351 -45.08 2.44 -18.20
C PRO A 351 -44.99 0.95 -18.61
N VAL A 352 -43.94 0.51 -19.34
CA VAL A 352 -43.70 -0.94 -19.59
C VAL A 352 -43.21 -1.65 -18.33
N MET A 353 -42.66 -0.89 -17.37
CA MET A 353 -42.18 -1.40 -16.09
C MET A 353 -43.26 -1.40 -14.99
N ILE A 354 -44.51 -1.59 -15.37
CA ILE A 354 -45.62 -1.78 -14.43
C ILE A 354 -45.83 -3.30 -14.32
N ASN A 355 -45.58 -3.86 -13.13
CA ASN A 355 -45.96 -5.25 -12.85
C ASN A 355 -47.45 -5.47 -13.14
N ALA A 356 -47.85 -6.71 -13.41
CA ALA A 356 -49.25 -7.08 -13.71
C ALA A 356 -50.27 -6.51 -12.70
N ASP A 357 -49.85 -6.21 -11.48
CA ASP A 357 -50.65 -5.64 -10.39
C ASP A 357 -50.93 -4.12 -10.54
N GLY A 358 -50.49 -3.48 -11.62
CA GLY A 358 -50.70 -2.04 -11.84
C GLY A 358 -49.90 -1.13 -10.90
N LYS A 359 -49.13 -1.68 -9.96
CA LYS A 359 -48.28 -0.92 -9.03
C LYS A 359 -46.88 -0.75 -9.63
N ALA A 360 -46.57 0.49 -9.99
CA ALA A 360 -45.27 0.93 -10.50
C ALA A 360 -44.18 0.89 -9.40
N ARG A 361 -43.74 -0.32 -9.01
CA ARG A 361 -42.56 -0.51 -8.16
C ARG A 361 -41.56 -1.42 -8.87
N LEU A 362 -40.82 -0.82 -9.80
CA LEU A 362 -39.55 -1.39 -10.29
C LEU A 362 -38.38 -0.56 -9.73
N GLU A 363 -38.34 -0.46 -8.40
CA GLU A 363 -37.14 -0.02 -7.68
C GLU A 363 -36.44 -1.29 -7.20
N TYR A 364 -35.46 -1.77 -7.97
CA TYR A 364 -34.58 -2.83 -7.49
C TYR A 364 -33.55 -2.19 -6.58
N VAL A 365 -33.67 -2.51 -5.28
CA VAL A 365 -32.77 -2.04 -4.24
C VAL A 365 -32.01 -3.23 -3.69
N LYS A 366 -30.69 -3.27 -3.92
CA LYS A 366 -29.80 -4.27 -3.30
C LYS A 366 -28.91 -3.57 -2.28
N SER A 367 -29.03 -3.98 -1.03
CA SER A 367 -28.26 -3.43 0.09
C SER A 367 -27.04 -4.28 0.39
N TYR A 368 -25.93 -3.62 0.69
CA TYR A 368 -24.64 -4.24 0.91
C TYR A 368 -24.04 -3.82 2.27
N SER A 369 -23.66 -4.80 3.07
CA SER A 369 -22.67 -4.63 4.15
C SER A 369 -21.27 -4.89 3.60
N LEU A 370 -20.23 -4.58 4.37
CA LEU A 370 -18.84 -4.88 3.98
C LEU A 370 -18.67 -6.38 3.68
N LEU A 371 -19.20 -7.23 4.56
CA LEU A 371 -19.07 -8.67 4.44
C LEU A 371 -19.90 -9.20 3.27
N SER A 372 -21.16 -8.78 3.12
CA SER A 372 -22.01 -9.27 2.04
C SER A 372 -21.46 -8.87 0.67
N PHE A 373 -20.90 -7.66 0.54
CA PHE A 373 -20.23 -7.22 -0.66
C PHE A 373 -18.99 -8.07 -0.98
N GLY A 374 -18.13 -8.31 0.01
CA GLY A 374 -16.94 -9.14 -0.16
C GLY A 374 -17.23 -10.61 -0.51
N LEU A 375 -18.41 -11.12 -0.14
CA LEU A 375 -18.80 -12.49 -0.43
C LEU A 375 -19.40 -12.68 -1.84
N GLN A 376 -19.84 -11.61 -2.51
CA GLN A 376 -20.55 -11.69 -3.80
C GLN A 376 -19.62 -11.86 -5.03
N PHE A 377 -18.32 -11.55 -4.90
CA PHE A 377 -17.35 -11.59 -6.01
C PHE A 377 -17.31 -12.88 -6.87
N PRO A 378 -17.46 -14.10 -6.31
CA PRO A 378 -17.41 -15.33 -7.11
C PRO A 378 -18.53 -15.45 -8.15
N GLU A 379 -19.63 -14.70 -7.98
CA GLU A 379 -20.76 -14.75 -8.91
C GLU A 379 -20.54 -13.87 -10.16
N VAL A 380 -19.49 -13.04 -10.16
CA VAL A 380 -19.32 -11.95 -11.15
C VAL A 380 -18.49 -12.37 -12.37
N SER A 381 -17.55 -13.30 -12.23
CA SER A 381 -16.62 -13.65 -13.31
C SER A 381 -16.68 -15.14 -13.64
N GLU A 382 -16.65 -15.45 -14.94
CA GLU A 382 -16.43 -16.82 -15.43
C GLU A 382 -15.01 -17.30 -15.10
N GLU A 383 -14.05 -16.38 -14.94
CA GLU A 383 -12.71 -16.70 -14.44
C GLU A 383 -12.73 -16.90 -12.91
N GLU A 384 -12.81 -18.17 -12.50
CA GLU A 384 -12.86 -18.56 -11.10
C GLU A 384 -11.65 -18.07 -10.30
N VAL A 385 -10.45 -18.05 -10.88
CA VAL A 385 -9.23 -17.73 -10.11
C VAL A 385 -9.13 -16.24 -9.79
N GLY A 386 -9.38 -15.36 -10.77
CA GLY A 386 -9.27 -13.93 -10.61
C GLY A 386 -10.30 -13.36 -9.63
N SER A 387 -11.55 -13.78 -9.75
CA SER A 387 -12.63 -13.36 -8.84
C SER A 387 -12.37 -13.79 -7.39
N ARG A 388 -11.85 -15.01 -7.18
CA ARG A 388 -11.44 -15.51 -5.85
C ARG A 388 -10.26 -14.72 -5.29
N LEU A 389 -9.29 -14.35 -6.11
CA LEU A 389 -8.17 -13.50 -5.67
C LEU A 389 -8.66 -12.12 -5.22
N LEU A 390 -9.58 -11.51 -5.97
CA LEU A 390 -10.19 -10.23 -5.63
C LEU A 390 -10.98 -10.32 -4.31
N GLN A 391 -11.79 -11.37 -4.15
CA GLN A 391 -12.52 -11.68 -2.92
C GLN A 391 -11.61 -11.81 -1.71
N VAL A 392 -10.59 -12.67 -1.80
CA VAL A 392 -9.66 -12.94 -0.71
C VAL A 392 -8.89 -11.68 -0.37
N THR A 393 -8.40 -10.94 -1.35
CA THR A 393 -7.69 -9.68 -1.12
C THR A 393 -8.59 -8.68 -0.41
N PHE A 394 -9.84 -8.51 -0.86
CA PHE A 394 -10.80 -7.60 -0.26
C PHE A 394 -11.07 -7.92 1.21
N LEU A 395 -11.41 -9.18 1.51
CA LEU A 395 -11.71 -9.62 2.86
C LEU A 395 -10.48 -9.52 3.77
N ILE A 396 -9.28 -9.80 3.25
CA ILE A 396 -8.05 -9.63 4.00
C ILE A 396 -7.79 -8.15 4.30
N THR A 397 -7.78 -7.27 3.31
CA THR A 397 -7.36 -5.86 3.50
C THR A 397 -8.42 -5.01 4.20
N SER A 398 -9.70 -5.34 4.04
CA SER A 398 -10.81 -4.53 4.55
C SER A 398 -11.39 -5.07 5.86
N LEU A 399 -11.20 -6.34 6.21
CA LEU A 399 -11.76 -6.95 7.42
C LEU A 399 -10.72 -7.68 8.28
N ALA A 400 -10.01 -8.67 7.74
CA ALA A 400 -9.12 -9.51 8.54
C ALA A 400 -7.89 -8.76 9.06
N ALA A 401 -7.17 -8.03 8.20
CA ALA A 401 -5.99 -7.26 8.58
C ALA A 401 -6.30 -6.16 9.62
N PRO A 402 -7.40 -5.38 9.50
CA PRO A 402 -7.79 -4.43 10.56
C PRO A 402 -8.04 -5.07 11.92
N LEU A 403 -8.74 -6.21 11.95
CA LEU A 403 -9.03 -6.94 13.19
C LEU A 403 -7.76 -7.54 13.79
N LEU A 404 -6.90 -8.12 12.95
CA LEU A 404 -5.59 -8.63 13.37
C LEU A 404 -4.69 -7.51 13.89
N LEU A 405 -4.67 -6.35 13.24
CA LEU A 405 -3.91 -5.19 13.69
C LEU A 405 -4.35 -4.75 15.08
N ALA A 406 -5.66 -4.55 15.29
CA ALA A 406 -6.20 -4.19 16.58
C ALA A 406 -5.88 -5.25 17.66
N GLY A 407 -6.00 -6.54 17.32
CA GLY A 407 -5.66 -7.66 18.20
C GLY A 407 -4.17 -7.71 18.58
N VAL A 408 -3.27 -7.56 17.61
CA VAL A 408 -1.82 -7.55 17.85
C VAL A 408 -1.42 -6.38 18.73
N LEU A 409 -1.95 -5.18 18.48
CA LEU A 409 -1.66 -4.00 19.28
C LEU A 409 -2.19 -4.13 20.72
N TRP A 410 -3.38 -4.68 20.87
CA TRP A 410 -3.96 -4.96 22.18
C TRP A 410 -3.14 -5.99 22.96
N ALA A 411 -2.74 -7.09 22.30
CA ALA A 411 -1.90 -8.13 22.88
C ALA A 411 -0.55 -7.57 23.34
N VAL A 412 0.16 -6.83 22.48
CA VAL A 412 1.46 -6.20 22.80
C VAL A 412 1.34 -5.24 23.99
N TRP A 413 0.21 -4.56 24.14
CA TRP A 413 0.00 -3.61 25.23
C TRP A 413 -0.24 -4.28 26.58
N ILE A 414 -1.03 -5.36 26.62
CA ILE A 414 -1.51 -5.99 27.86
C ILE A 414 -0.62 -7.15 28.33
N LEU A 415 -0.15 -7.99 27.41
CA LEU A 415 0.51 -9.23 27.77
C LEU A 415 1.98 -8.98 28.13
N PRO A 416 2.50 -9.57 29.23
CA PRO A 416 3.92 -9.56 29.54
C PRO A 416 4.67 -10.47 28.56
N MET A 417 5.30 -9.88 27.55
CA MET A 417 6.02 -10.62 26.51
C MET A 417 7.54 -10.48 26.65
N GLN A 418 8.26 -11.49 26.15
CA GLN A 418 9.70 -11.38 25.97
C GLN A 418 10.02 -10.24 24.96
N PRO A 419 11.11 -9.47 25.16
CA PRO A 419 11.46 -8.35 24.27
C PRO A 419 11.59 -8.72 22.80
N LYS A 420 12.05 -9.94 22.50
CA LYS A 420 12.16 -10.46 21.13
C LYS A 420 10.78 -10.60 20.48
N THR A 421 9.85 -11.28 21.16
CA THR A 421 8.48 -11.50 20.69
C THR A 421 7.73 -10.18 20.55
N GLN A 422 7.88 -9.28 21.52
CA GLN A 422 7.26 -7.96 21.47
C GLN A 422 7.76 -7.12 20.28
N ASN A 423 9.07 -7.13 20.00
CA ASN A 423 9.63 -6.45 18.84
C ASN A 423 9.16 -7.10 17.52
N ALA A 424 8.99 -8.42 17.48
CA ALA A 424 8.44 -9.12 16.33
C ALA A 424 6.96 -8.75 16.09
N LEU A 425 6.14 -8.71 17.14
CA LEU A 425 4.74 -8.30 17.03
C LEU A 425 4.56 -6.81 16.71
N LEU A 426 5.44 -5.94 17.19
CA LEU A 426 5.44 -4.53 16.77
C LEU A 426 5.75 -4.39 15.28
N LYS A 427 6.73 -5.15 14.77
CA LYS A 427 7.02 -5.22 13.33
C LYS A 427 5.83 -5.76 12.54
N LEU A 428 5.16 -6.81 13.05
CA LEU A 428 3.92 -7.32 12.46
C LEU A 428 2.81 -6.26 12.48
N GLY A 429 2.69 -5.47 13.55
CA GLY A 429 1.74 -4.36 13.63
C GLY A 429 2.00 -3.30 12.57
N TYR A 430 3.25 -2.89 12.36
CA TYR A 430 3.61 -2.02 11.23
C TYR A 430 3.32 -2.66 9.87
N ALA A 431 3.53 -3.97 9.74
CA ALA A 431 3.21 -4.73 8.54
C ALA A 431 1.70 -4.83 8.28
N LEU A 432 0.87 -4.97 9.31
CA LEU A 432 -0.58 -5.00 9.14
C LEU A 432 -1.13 -3.60 8.83
N ASP A 433 -0.57 -2.54 9.43
CA ASP A 433 -1.04 -1.15 9.28
C ASP A 433 -1.08 -0.65 7.82
N ALA A 434 -0.13 -1.02 6.96
CA ALA A 434 -0.19 -0.64 5.54
C ALA A 434 -0.97 -1.62 4.66
N TRP A 435 -1.42 -2.76 5.19
CA TRP A 435 -2.36 -3.64 4.48
C TRP A 435 -3.82 -3.32 4.82
N VAL A 436 -4.07 -2.60 5.91
CA VAL A 436 -5.41 -2.10 6.25
C VAL A 436 -5.85 -1.07 5.22
N ALA A 437 -6.79 -1.46 4.35
CA ALA A 437 -7.33 -0.65 3.27
C ALA A 437 -8.83 -0.34 3.43
N LEU A 438 -9.37 -0.48 4.64
CA LEU A 438 -10.77 -0.17 4.93
C LEU A 438 -11.12 1.31 4.66
N ASP A 439 -10.19 2.22 4.95
CA ASP A 439 -10.31 3.64 4.64
C ASP A 439 -10.40 3.91 3.13
N VAL A 440 -9.59 3.20 2.35
CA VAL A 440 -9.62 3.28 0.88
C VAL A 440 -11.00 2.84 0.36
N PHE A 441 -11.53 1.74 0.89
CA PHE A 441 -12.86 1.26 0.52
C PHE A 441 -13.98 2.25 0.87
N VAL A 442 -13.96 2.85 2.08
CA VAL A 442 -14.94 3.88 2.49
C VAL A 442 -14.91 5.09 1.55
N VAL A 443 -13.72 5.55 1.18
CA VAL A 443 -13.55 6.66 0.23
C VAL A 443 -14.13 6.29 -1.14
N VAL A 444 -13.86 5.09 -1.63
CA VAL A 444 -14.39 4.61 -2.92
C VAL A 444 -15.91 4.53 -2.92
N ILE A 445 -16.55 4.03 -1.85
CA ILE A 445 -18.02 4.03 -1.73
C ILE A 445 -18.57 5.47 -1.74
N ALA A 446 -17.94 6.38 -1.00
CA ALA A 446 -18.37 7.78 -0.98
C ALA A 446 -18.31 8.42 -2.37
N ILE A 447 -17.24 8.14 -3.13
CA ILE A 447 -17.09 8.61 -4.50
C ILE A 447 -18.17 8.00 -5.40
N ALA A 448 -18.40 6.70 -5.31
CA ALA A 448 -19.43 6.02 -6.07
C ALA A 448 -20.83 6.62 -5.78
N ALA A 449 -21.14 6.91 -4.53
CA ALA A 449 -22.41 7.55 -4.16
C ALA A 449 -22.60 8.97 -4.74
N LEU A 450 -21.50 9.71 -4.96
CA LEU A 450 -21.57 11.08 -5.49
C LEU A 450 -21.59 11.15 -7.02
N ASP A 451 -20.88 10.25 -7.69
CA ASP A 451 -20.58 10.37 -9.11
C ASP A 451 -21.10 9.23 -9.98
N PHE A 452 -21.50 8.07 -9.41
CA PHE A 452 -21.88 6.91 -10.21
C PHE A 452 -23.13 7.17 -11.07
N GLY A 453 -24.14 7.87 -10.55
CA GLY A 453 -25.32 8.21 -11.33
C GLY A 453 -25.02 9.05 -12.59
N LYS A 454 -23.96 9.88 -12.55
CA LYS A 454 -23.51 10.64 -13.71
C LYS A 454 -22.87 9.73 -14.74
N MET A 455 -22.03 8.80 -14.29
CA MET A 455 -21.39 7.78 -15.13
C MET A 455 -22.43 6.94 -15.88
N THR A 456 -23.45 6.43 -15.18
CA THR A 456 -24.46 5.58 -15.80
C THR A 456 -25.32 6.35 -16.80
N THR A 457 -25.63 7.62 -16.48
CA THR A 457 -26.39 8.48 -17.39
C THR A 457 -25.59 8.77 -18.66
N TYR A 458 -24.30 9.09 -18.51
CA TYR A 458 -23.40 9.29 -19.65
C TYR A 458 -23.25 8.02 -20.48
N ALA A 459 -23.01 6.88 -19.84
CA ALA A 459 -22.88 5.59 -20.52
C ALA A 459 -24.14 5.26 -21.35
N ALA A 460 -25.33 5.55 -20.82
CA ALA A 460 -26.61 5.34 -21.48
C ALA A 460 -26.88 6.27 -22.68
N HIS A 461 -26.51 7.55 -22.60
CA HIS A 461 -26.90 8.56 -23.60
C HIS A 461 -25.81 8.93 -24.61
N GLU A 462 -24.54 8.84 -24.23
CA GLU A 462 -23.41 9.29 -25.06
C GLU A 462 -22.32 8.24 -25.18
N GLY A 463 -22.30 7.26 -24.29
CA GLY A 463 -21.26 6.26 -24.20
C GLY A 463 -21.60 4.95 -24.90
N ALA A 464 -20.96 3.91 -24.39
CA ALA A 464 -20.97 2.56 -24.95
C ALA A 464 -22.36 1.88 -24.98
N MET A 465 -23.34 2.36 -24.19
CA MET A 465 -24.70 1.82 -24.21
C MET A 465 -25.64 2.57 -25.16
N LEU A 466 -25.18 3.61 -25.86
CA LEU A 466 -26.03 4.43 -26.74
C LEU A 466 -26.75 3.62 -27.82
N GLU A 467 -26.07 2.68 -28.48
CA GLU A 467 -26.70 1.85 -29.52
C GLU A 467 -27.80 0.96 -28.94
N ALA A 468 -27.56 0.39 -27.76
CA ALA A 468 -28.54 -0.47 -27.11
C ALA A 468 -29.72 0.32 -26.53
N CYS A 469 -29.45 1.46 -25.90
CA CYS A 469 -30.48 2.37 -25.40
C CYS A 469 -31.33 2.92 -26.56
N SER A 470 -30.72 3.34 -27.67
CA SER A 470 -31.45 3.82 -28.85
C SER A 470 -32.19 2.72 -29.61
N TRP A 471 -31.69 1.48 -29.60
CA TRP A 471 -32.45 0.33 -30.09
C TRP A 471 -33.68 0.08 -29.22
N MET A 472 -33.50 0.07 -27.91
CA MET A 472 -34.57 -0.13 -26.93
C MET A 472 -35.63 0.97 -27.03
N GLU A 473 -35.21 2.23 -27.17
CA GLU A 473 -36.09 3.39 -27.36
C GLU A 473 -36.90 3.28 -28.66
N ARG A 474 -36.26 2.86 -29.77
CA ARG A 474 -36.95 2.68 -31.06
C ARG A 474 -37.95 1.53 -31.03
N GLU A 475 -37.56 0.37 -30.51
CA GLU A 475 -38.37 -0.84 -30.60
C GLU A 475 -39.48 -0.89 -29.54
N LEU A 476 -39.18 -0.43 -28.31
CA LEU A 476 -40.15 -0.40 -27.21
C LEU A 476 -40.91 0.94 -27.12
N SER A 477 -40.65 1.86 -28.06
CA SER A 477 -41.35 3.16 -28.25
C SER A 477 -41.42 4.04 -27.00
N ARG A 478 -40.44 3.95 -26.08
CA ARG A 478 -40.45 4.65 -24.78
C ARG A 478 -39.04 4.97 -24.30
N GLU A 479 -38.89 6.11 -23.61
CA GLU A 479 -37.65 6.70 -23.08
C GLU A 479 -36.95 5.87 -21.99
N ALA A 480 -36.88 4.54 -22.07
CA ALA A 480 -36.51 3.67 -20.95
C ALA A 480 -35.00 3.34 -20.88
N CYS A 481 -34.11 4.33 -20.70
CA CYS A 481 -32.74 4.00 -20.30
C CYS A 481 -32.66 3.67 -18.80
N VAL A 482 -31.84 2.68 -18.48
CA VAL A 482 -31.59 2.23 -17.10
C VAL A 482 -30.53 3.13 -16.48
N GLY A 483 -30.89 3.85 -15.41
CA GLY A 483 -29.96 4.53 -14.54
C GLY A 483 -29.71 3.71 -13.28
N ALA A 484 -28.51 3.84 -12.71
CA ALA A 484 -28.19 3.23 -11.43
C ALA A 484 -27.56 4.28 -10.51
N ASN A 485 -27.97 4.28 -9.25
CA ASN A 485 -27.45 5.21 -8.25
C ASN A 485 -27.04 4.45 -6.99
N VAL A 486 -25.96 4.90 -6.36
CA VAL A 486 -25.48 4.36 -5.08
C VAL A 486 -25.95 5.29 -3.98
N THR A 487 -26.76 4.77 -3.06
CA THR A 487 -27.23 5.51 -1.88
C THR A 487 -26.50 5.04 -0.63
N LEU A 488 -25.99 5.97 0.16
CA LEU A 488 -25.36 5.67 1.45
C LEU A 488 -26.43 5.36 2.49
N GLU A 489 -26.27 4.24 3.20
CA GLU A 489 -27.17 3.81 4.27
C GLU A 489 -26.63 4.25 5.63
N LYS A 490 -27.46 4.11 6.68
CA LYS A 490 -27.06 4.49 8.06
C LYS A 490 -25.79 3.78 8.54
N GLY A 491 -25.52 2.57 8.06
CA GLY A 491 -24.30 1.82 8.38
C GLY A 491 -23.02 2.46 7.85
N PHE A 492 -23.10 3.29 6.80
CA PHE A 492 -21.93 3.97 6.25
C PHE A 492 -21.23 4.86 7.29
N GLY A 493 -22.00 5.54 8.14
CA GLY A 493 -21.44 6.41 9.19
C GLY A 493 -20.58 5.61 10.19
N LEU A 494 -21.06 4.43 10.61
CA LEU A 494 -20.30 3.55 11.50
C LEU A 494 -19.06 2.98 10.79
N LEU A 495 -19.20 2.57 9.53
CA LEU A 495 -18.09 2.09 8.71
C LEU A 495 -16.99 3.16 8.57
N ALA A 496 -17.36 4.38 8.20
CA ALA A 496 -16.45 5.52 8.06
C ALA A 496 -15.79 5.91 9.39
N ALA A 497 -16.54 5.92 10.49
CA ALA A 497 -15.98 6.16 11.83
C ALA A 497 -14.97 5.07 12.22
N SER A 498 -15.28 3.80 11.96
CA SER A 498 -14.36 2.68 12.23
C SER A 498 -13.08 2.75 11.39
N ALA A 499 -13.20 3.08 10.10
CA ALA A 499 -12.06 3.28 9.20
C ALA A 499 -11.17 4.46 9.64
N THR A 500 -11.80 5.56 10.06
CA THR A 500 -11.08 6.74 10.58
C THR A 500 -10.36 6.41 11.90
N ALA A 501 -11.01 5.66 12.80
CA ALA A 501 -10.36 5.21 14.02
C ALA A 501 -9.16 4.28 13.74
N LEU A 502 -9.27 3.42 12.73
CA LEU A 502 -8.17 2.57 12.24
C LEU A 502 -7.02 3.36 11.59
N LEU A 503 -7.25 4.57 11.10
CA LEU A 503 -6.17 5.43 10.62
C LEU A 503 -5.37 6.09 11.74
N ILE A 504 -6.02 6.35 12.88
CA ILE A 504 -5.46 7.14 13.98
C ILE A 504 -4.92 6.23 15.09
N VAL A 505 -5.75 5.31 15.60
CA VAL A 505 -5.44 4.52 16.80
C VAL A 505 -4.17 3.69 16.63
N PRO A 506 -3.97 2.89 15.55
CA PRO A 506 -2.75 2.11 15.37
C PRO A 506 -1.47 2.93 15.43
N LYS A 507 -1.45 4.10 14.79
CA LYS A 507 -0.28 4.99 14.78
C LYS A 507 0.06 5.50 16.17
N VAL A 508 -0.94 5.94 16.92
CA VAL A 508 -0.73 6.40 18.30
C VAL A 508 -0.29 5.24 19.19
N VAL A 509 -0.87 4.03 19.04
CA VAL A 509 -0.56 2.88 19.90
C VAL A 509 0.84 2.36 19.60
N LEU A 510 1.22 2.25 18.33
CA LEU A 510 2.57 1.85 17.91
C LEU A 510 3.64 2.82 18.41
N GLN A 511 3.37 4.13 18.36
CA GLN A 511 4.25 5.15 18.95
C GLN A 511 4.36 5.01 20.47
N ALA A 512 3.24 4.78 21.17
CA ALA A 512 3.25 4.56 22.60
C ALA A 512 4.01 3.29 22.99
N CYS A 513 3.80 2.18 22.28
CA CYS A 513 4.48 0.91 22.53
C CYS A 513 5.98 1.00 22.26
N SER A 514 6.39 1.68 21.18
CA SER A 514 7.81 1.86 20.85
C SER A 514 8.52 2.76 21.88
N LYS A 515 7.88 3.83 22.35
CA LYS A 515 8.40 4.67 23.46
C LYS A 515 8.53 3.86 24.75
N ALA A 516 7.49 3.12 25.14
CA ALA A 516 7.50 2.29 26.34
C ALA A 516 8.57 1.18 26.27
N SER A 517 8.78 0.58 25.10
CA SER A 517 9.85 -0.41 24.90
C SER A 517 11.24 0.19 25.11
N LYS A 518 11.49 1.40 24.56
CA LYS A 518 12.78 2.10 24.76
C LYS A 518 13.04 2.40 26.23
N GLN A 519 12.03 2.91 26.94
CA GLN A 519 12.13 3.19 28.38
C GLN A 519 12.45 1.93 29.19
N ARG A 520 11.80 0.79 28.87
CA ARG A 520 12.13 -0.49 29.49
C ARG A 520 13.57 -0.91 29.24
N ASP A 521 14.07 -0.75 28.02
CA ASP A 521 15.44 -1.13 27.65
C ASP A 521 16.47 -0.25 28.38
N GLU A 522 16.21 1.05 28.51
CA GLU A 522 17.03 1.99 29.29
C GLU A 522 17.07 1.63 30.78
N LEU A 523 15.91 1.35 31.40
CA LEU A 523 15.83 0.94 32.80
C LEU A 523 16.54 -0.41 33.03
N SER A 524 16.37 -1.36 32.11
CA SER A 524 17.05 -2.65 32.15
C SER A 524 18.56 -2.52 31.95
N GLY A 525 19.00 -1.51 31.20
CA GLY A 525 20.42 -1.17 31.05
C GLY A 525 21.00 -0.60 32.34
N ARG A 526 20.30 0.36 32.97
CA ARG A 526 20.71 0.95 34.26
C ARG A 526 20.79 -0.10 35.37
N ALA A 527 19.78 -0.96 35.50
CA ALA A 527 19.78 -2.02 36.50
C ALA A 527 20.96 -3.00 36.34
N ARG A 528 21.31 -3.33 35.09
CA ARG A 528 22.48 -4.17 34.78
C ARG A 528 23.80 -3.47 35.10
N ALA A 529 23.94 -2.19 34.78
CA ALA A 529 25.11 -1.39 35.13
C ALA A 529 25.29 -1.29 36.65
N SER A 530 24.22 -1.01 37.39
CA SER A 530 24.24 -0.99 38.86
C SER A 530 24.60 -2.36 39.46
N SER A 531 24.07 -3.45 38.92
CA SER A 531 24.40 -4.81 39.38
C SER A 531 25.86 -5.17 39.09
N ALA A 532 26.39 -4.76 37.93
CA ALA A 532 27.79 -4.96 37.58
C ALA A 532 28.74 -4.16 38.48
N LEU A 533 28.39 -2.91 38.80
CA LEU A 533 29.15 -2.09 39.75
C LEU A 533 29.13 -2.68 41.16
N ALA A 534 27.97 -3.17 41.62
CA ALA A 534 27.85 -3.85 42.91
C ALA A 534 28.68 -5.15 42.96
N ALA A 535 28.64 -5.96 41.90
CA ALA A 535 29.47 -7.15 41.79
C ALA A 535 30.97 -6.80 41.78
N ALA A 536 31.36 -5.77 41.03
CA ALA A 536 32.75 -5.30 40.98
C ALA A 536 33.24 -4.80 42.35
N SER A 537 32.39 -4.12 43.13
CA SER A 537 32.74 -3.68 44.48
C SER A 537 32.90 -4.83 45.47
N LEU A 538 32.21 -5.96 45.27
CA LEU A 538 32.37 -7.16 46.11
C LEU A 538 33.64 -7.95 45.75
N THR A 539 34.12 -7.85 44.51
CA THR A 539 35.35 -8.53 44.06
C THR A 539 36.61 -7.69 44.23
N ALA A 540 36.50 -6.40 44.57
CA ALA A 540 37.66 -5.60 44.90
C ALA A 540 38.22 -6.10 46.25
N ASP A 541 39.30 -6.90 46.19
CA ASP A 541 39.99 -7.41 47.37
C ASP A 541 40.23 -6.28 48.38
N PRO A 542 39.98 -6.50 49.68
CA PRO A 542 40.29 -5.51 50.70
C PRO A 542 41.78 -5.19 50.58
N LEU A 543 42.09 -3.94 50.25
CA LEU A 543 43.46 -3.43 50.18
C LEU A 543 44.23 -3.92 51.41
N PRO A 544 45.41 -4.54 51.26
CA PRO A 544 46.19 -4.99 52.40
C PRO A 544 46.45 -3.78 53.29
N LEU A 545 45.89 -3.83 54.51
CA LEU A 545 46.11 -2.83 55.54
C LEU A 545 47.61 -2.67 55.73
N ARG A 546 48.18 -1.58 55.20
CA ARG A 546 49.56 -1.18 55.49
C ARG A 546 49.62 -0.86 56.98
N GLY A 547 50.33 -1.70 57.74
CA GLY A 547 50.52 -1.51 59.17
C GLY A 547 51.23 -0.19 59.50
N PRO A 548 51.00 0.37 60.70
CA PRO A 548 51.70 1.58 61.15
C PRO A 548 53.19 1.28 61.28
N LEU A 549 54.01 2.12 60.65
CA LEU A 549 55.46 2.21 60.86
C LEU A 549 55.76 3.26 61.94
#